data_AF-A0A920J499-F1
#
_entry.id   AF-A0A920J499-F1
#
_cell.length_a   1.000
_cell.length_b   1.000
_cell.length_c   1.000
_cell.angle_alpha   90.00
_cell.angle_beta   90.00
_cell.angle_gamma   90.00
#
_symmetry.space_group_name_H-M   'P 1'
#
loop_
_entity.id
_entity.type
_entity.pdbx_description
1 polymer ?
#
loop_
_entity_poly.entity_id
_entity_poly.type
_entity_poly.pdbx_seq_one_letter_code
_entity_poly.pdbx_strand_id
1 'polypeptide(L)'
;MHPEERLSAPIVLEYPFTRTTGPLIGAFMTGLREKIMLGIKREDGSVLVPPTEYDPVTSKALTEMVEVGQNGEVTTWTWVQDPRDQSPWDTPHALAMFYLTGQTRLSSTQFL
;
A
#
# COMPACT_ATOMS: atom_id res chain seq x y z
N MET A 1 25.62 -24.26 -43.43
CA MET A 1 25.49 -24.05 -41.97
C MET A 1 24.17 -23.35 -41.77
N HIS A 2 23.11 -24.09 -41.44
CA HIS A 2 21.80 -23.50 -41.20
C HIS A 2 21.81 -22.88 -39.79
N PRO A 3 21.47 -21.59 -39.64
CA PRO A 3 21.30 -21.02 -38.31
C PRO A 3 20.09 -21.72 -37.68
N GLU A 4 20.34 -22.47 -36.61
CA GLU A 4 19.31 -23.14 -35.80
C GLU A 4 18.19 -22.14 -35.48
N GLU A 5 17.00 -22.37 -36.05
CA GLU A 5 15.83 -21.53 -35.86
C GLU A 5 15.36 -21.69 -34.41
N ARG A 6 15.71 -20.70 -33.57
CA ARG A 6 15.39 -20.74 -32.15
C ARG A 6 13.88 -20.55 -31.97
N LEU A 7 13.23 -21.61 -31.50
CA LEU A 7 11.84 -21.57 -31.06
C LEU A 7 11.67 -20.51 -29.97
N SER A 8 10.73 -19.59 -30.17
CA SER A 8 10.34 -18.57 -29.19
C SER A 8 8.81 -18.49 -29.11
N ALA A 9 8.29 -18.23 -27.91
CA ALA A 9 6.89 -17.94 -27.67
C ALA A 9 6.77 -16.84 -26.61
N PRO A 10 5.77 -15.95 -26.69
CA PRO A 10 5.54 -14.93 -25.68
C PRO A 10 5.15 -15.59 -24.35
N ILE A 11 5.83 -15.21 -23.27
CA ILE A 11 5.37 -15.49 -21.90
C ILE A 11 4.25 -14.51 -21.59
N VAL A 12 3.03 -15.02 -21.45
CA VAL A 12 1.91 -14.26 -20.90
C VAL A 12 1.86 -14.56 -19.40
N LEU A 13 2.21 -13.56 -18.60
CA LEU A 13 2.23 -13.68 -17.15
C LEU A 13 0.82 -13.38 -16.62
N GLU A 14 0.04 -14.43 -16.38
CA GLU A 14 -1.30 -14.30 -15.79
C GLU A 14 -1.28 -14.76 -14.33
N TYR A 15 -2.02 -14.04 -13.49
CA TYR A 15 -2.25 -14.39 -12.09
C TYR A 15 -3.74 -14.68 -11.86
N PRO A 16 -4.28 -15.80 -12.37
CA PRO A 16 -5.72 -16.09 -12.38
C PRO A 16 -6.28 -16.51 -11.01
N PHE A 17 -5.69 -16.04 -9.91
CA PHE A 17 -6.15 -16.33 -8.56
C PHE A 17 -6.84 -15.12 -7.93
N THR A 18 -8.06 -15.34 -7.46
CA THR A 18 -8.73 -14.43 -6.52
C THR A 18 -8.04 -14.58 -5.17
N ARG A 19 -7.03 -13.75 -4.89
CA ARG A 19 -6.47 -13.67 -3.54
C ARG A 19 -7.53 -13.10 -2.62
N THR A 20 -7.88 -13.85 -1.57
CA THR A 20 -8.58 -13.27 -0.44
C THR A 20 -7.65 -12.25 0.22
N THR A 21 -8.19 -11.15 0.72
CA THR A 21 -7.41 -10.10 1.39
C THR A 21 -6.78 -10.58 2.70
N GLY A 22 -7.10 -11.78 3.17
CA GLY A 22 -6.71 -12.24 4.49
C GLY A 22 -7.32 -11.41 5.62
N PRO A 23 -7.04 -11.77 6.88
CA PRO A 23 -7.57 -11.08 8.04
C PRO A 23 -7.04 -9.65 8.18
N LEU A 24 -5.78 -9.41 7.80
CA LEU A 24 -5.12 -8.11 7.99
C LEU A 24 -5.64 -7.05 7.01
N ILE A 25 -5.47 -7.28 5.70
CA ILE A 25 -5.93 -6.32 4.67
C ILE A 25 -7.46 -6.26 4.67
N GLY A 26 -8.15 -7.37 4.93
CA GLY A 26 -9.61 -7.39 5.07
C GLY A 26 -10.10 -6.48 6.19
N ALA A 27 -9.46 -6.51 7.37
CA ALA A 27 -9.79 -5.62 8.47
C ALA A 27 -9.48 -4.16 8.13
N PHE A 28 -8.31 -3.86 7.55
CA PHE A 28 -7.95 -2.49 7.15
C PHE A 28 -8.95 -1.88 6.15
N MET A 29 -9.28 -2.60 5.08
CA MET A 29 -10.25 -2.15 4.07
C MET A 29 -11.66 -2.00 4.65
N THR A 30 -12.03 -2.86 5.61
CA THR A 30 -13.30 -2.72 6.35
C THR A 30 -13.27 -1.48 7.23
N GLY A 31 -12.17 -1.21 7.93
CA GLY A 31 -11.98 0.02 8.69
C GLY A 31 -12.14 1.26 7.82
N LEU A 32 -11.48 1.31 6.66
CA LEU A 32 -11.60 2.45 5.73
C LEU A 32 -13.05 2.70 5.29
N ARG A 33 -13.82 1.64 5.02
CA ARG A 33 -15.27 1.72 4.72
C ARG A 33 -16.05 2.37 5.86
N GLU A 34 -15.72 2.01 7.09
CA GLU A 34 -16.33 2.53 8.32
C GLU A 34 -15.72 3.86 8.79
N LYS A 35 -14.82 4.47 8.00
CA LYS A 35 -14.06 5.68 8.35
C LYS A 35 -13.26 5.52 9.65
N ILE A 36 -12.68 4.35 9.86
CA ILE A 36 -11.76 4.03 10.95
C ILE A 36 -10.38 3.76 10.35
N MET A 37 -9.34 4.43 10.84
CA MET A 37 -7.98 4.20 10.38
C MET A 37 -7.31 3.17 11.27
N LEU A 38 -6.94 2.02 10.69
CA LEU A 38 -6.28 0.94 11.40
C LEU A 38 -4.80 0.88 11.01
N GLY A 39 -3.94 0.67 12.02
CA GLY A 39 -2.52 0.36 11.86
C GLY A 39 -2.13 -0.89 12.63
N ILE A 40 -0.86 -1.26 12.57
CA ILE A 40 -0.32 -2.38 13.34
C ILE A 40 0.88 -1.96 14.18
N LYS A 41 0.86 -2.32 15.45
CA LYS A 41 1.86 -1.92 16.42
C LYS A 41 3.09 -2.82 16.38
N ARG A 42 4.25 -2.21 16.50
CA ARG A 42 5.57 -2.84 16.53
C ARG A 42 6.08 -2.97 17.97
N GLU A 43 7.09 -3.82 18.17
CA GLU A 43 7.71 -4.03 19.49
C GLU A 43 8.31 -2.74 20.08
N ASP A 44 8.77 -1.83 19.24
CA ASP A 44 9.31 -0.51 19.64
C ASP A 44 8.22 0.52 20.01
N GLY A 45 6.94 0.10 20.00
CA GLY A 45 5.79 0.93 20.33
C GLY A 45 5.28 1.78 19.16
N SER A 46 5.97 1.79 18.02
CA SER A 46 5.49 2.49 16.82
C SER A 46 4.36 1.76 16.11
N VAL A 47 3.61 2.47 15.28
CA VAL A 47 2.50 1.93 14.47
C VAL A 47 2.78 2.12 12.99
N LEU A 48 2.58 1.07 12.20
CA LEU A 48 2.65 1.09 10.73
C LEU A 48 1.26 1.25 10.12
N VAL A 49 1.14 2.15 9.14
CA VAL A 49 -0.08 2.40 8.36
C VAL A 49 0.29 2.63 6.89
N PRO A 50 -0.13 1.78 5.94
CA PRO A 50 -1.01 0.62 6.12
C PRO A 50 -0.39 -0.51 6.96
N PRO A 51 -1.20 -1.38 7.58
CA PRO A 51 -0.69 -2.48 8.39
C PRO A 51 -0.01 -3.58 7.54
N THR A 52 1.05 -4.19 8.08
CA THR A 52 1.81 -5.30 7.48
C THR A 52 1.89 -6.50 8.43
N GLU A 53 1.96 -7.73 7.89
CA GLU A 53 1.99 -8.96 8.71
C GLU A 53 3.30 -9.15 9.49
N TYR A 54 4.37 -8.51 9.04
CA TYR A 54 5.71 -8.62 9.62
C TYR A 54 6.35 -7.25 9.81
N ASP A 55 7.20 -7.16 10.83
CA ASP A 55 8.04 -6.00 11.08
C ASP A 55 9.11 -5.90 9.97
N PRO A 56 9.21 -4.77 9.24
CA PRO A 56 10.15 -4.64 8.13
C PRO A 56 11.61 -4.62 8.56
N VAL A 57 11.90 -4.39 9.85
CA VAL A 57 13.26 -4.36 10.41
C VAL A 57 13.62 -5.71 11.03
N THR A 58 12.72 -6.29 11.83
CA THR A 58 13.04 -7.50 12.61
C THR A 58 12.51 -8.79 11.98
N SER A 59 11.66 -8.71 10.97
CA SER A 59 10.95 -9.84 10.34
C SER A 59 10.06 -10.65 11.29
N LYS A 60 9.83 -10.19 12.52
CA LYS A 60 8.90 -10.82 13.45
C LYS A 60 7.47 -10.59 13.01
N ALA A 61 6.59 -11.56 13.30
CA ALA A 61 5.16 -11.42 13.04
C ALA A 61 4.57 -10.29 13.89
N LEU A 62 3.70 -9.49 13.28
CA LEU A 62 2.93 -8.44 13.93
C LEU A 62 1.46 -8.86 13.98
N THR A 63 0.83 -8.68 15.14
CA THR A 63 -0.56 -9.14 15.36
C THR A 63 -1.45 -8.12 16.08
N GLU A 64 -0.88 -7.09 16.70
CA GLU A 64 -1.61 -6.09 17.48
C GLU A 64 -2.08 -4.94 16.56
N MET A 65 -3.29 -5.10 16.01
CA MET A 65 -3.95 -4.04 15.26
C MET A 65 -4.52 -2.97 16.21
N VAL A 66 -4.35 -1.71 15.86
CA VAL A 66 -4.78 -0.57 16.66
C VAL A 66 -5.46 0.48 15.79
N GLU A 67 -6.46 1.16 16.33
CA GLU A 67 -6.99 2.37 15.73
C GLU A 67 -6.01 3.52 15.93
N VAL A 68 -5.79 4.31 14.88
CA VAL A 68 -4.94 5.50 14.92
C VAL A 68 -5.75 6.77 14.65
N GLY A 69 -5.23 7.90 15.14
CA GLY A 69 -5.81 9.20 14.86
C GLY A 69 -5.82 9.51 13.35
N GLN A 70 -6.87 10.21 12.92
CA GLN A 70 -7.06 10.62 11.51
C GLN A 70 -6.49 12.01 11.20
N ASN A 71 -5.81 12.63 12.16
CA ASN A 71 -5.15 13.91 12.00
C ASN A 71 -3.68 13.70 11.64
N GLY A 72 -3.15 14.58 10.81
CA GLY A 72 -1.77 14.51 10.35
C GLY A 72 -1.33 15.75 9.60
N GLU A 73 -0.11 15.70 9.09
CA GLU A 73 0.54 16.74 8.33
C GLU A 73 0.78 16.29 6.89
N VAL A 74 0.52 17.16 5.92
CA VAL A 74 0.97 16.93 4.53
C VAL A 74 2.47 17.19 4.47
N THR A 75 3.25 16.15 4.14
CA THR A 75 4.71 16.25 4.10
C THR A 75 5.25 16.55 2.71
N THR A 76 4.54 16.11 1.67
CA THR A 76 4.86 16.38 0.27
C THR A 76 3.64 16.14 -0.60
N TRP A 77 3.60 16.75 -1.79
CA TRP A 77 2.51 16.59 -2.75
C TRP A 77 3.01 16.79 -4.18
N THR A 78 2.21 16.31 -5.13
CA THR A 78 2.36 16.60 -6.56
C THR A 78 1.00 16.89 -7.19
N TRP A 79 0.99 17.56 -8.33
CA TRP A 79 -0.21 17.89 -9.07
C TRP A 79 -0.39 16.97 -10.28
N VAL A 80 -1.58 16.41 -10.42
CA VAL A 80 -2.06 15.77 -11.65
C VAL A 80 -2.93 16.79 -12.37
N GLN A 81 -2.38 17.42 -13.41
CA GLN A 81 -3.08 18.44 -14.20
C GLN A 81 -4.11 17.81 -15.13
N ASP A 82 -3.70 16.78 -15.88
CA ASP A 82 -4.55 16.08 -16.85
C ASP A 82 -4.78 14.62 -16.38
N PRO A 83 -5.92 14.31 -15.73
CA PRO A 83 -6.21 12.95 -15.29
C PRO A 83 -6.35 11.98 -16.47
N ARG A 84 -5.77 10.79 -16.32
CA ARG A 84 -5.94 9.69 -17.30
C ARG A 84 -7.35 9.11 -17.28
N ASP A 85 -7.78 8.46 -18.35
CA ASP A 85 -9.11 7.84 -18.45
C ASP A 85 -9.47 6.85 -17.33
N GLN A 86 -8.47 6.19 -16.75
CA GLN A 86 -8.65 5.23 -15.64
C GLN A 86 -8.58 5.89 -14.24
N SER A 87 -8.40 7.21 -14.19
CA SER A 87 -8.39 7.96 -12.93
C SER A 87 -9.78 7.94 -12.31
N PRO A 88 -9.90 7.82 -10.98
CA PRO A 88 -11.18 7.98 -10.30
C PRO A 88 -11.66 9.44 -10.26
N TRP A 89 -10.80 10.41 -10.65
CA TRP A 89 -11.11 11.84 -10.73
C TRP A 89 -10.99 12.34 -12.17
N ASP A 90 -11.88 13.25 -12.55
CA ASP A 90 -12.02 13.87 -13.88
C ASP A 90 -11.48 15.31 -13.96
N THR A 91 -11.01 15.86 -12.84
CA THR A 91 -10.52 17.24 -12.73
C THR A 91 -9.09 17.28 -12.16
N PRO A 92 -8.34 18.37 -12.39
CA PRO A 92 -7.01 18.55 -11.81
C PRO A 92 -7.03 18.39 -10.29
N HIS A 93 -6.11 17.59 -9.74
CA HIS A 93 -6.07 17.27 -8.31
C HIS A 93 -4.63 17.09 -7.81
N ALA A 94 -4.46 17.20 -6.50
CA ALA A 94 -3.20 16.91 -5.84
C ALA A 94 -3.18 15.48 -5.27
N LEU A 95 -2.06 14.80 -5.41
CA LEU A 95 -1.75 13.60 -4.64
C LEU A 95 -0.80 14.01 -3.52
N ALA A 96 -1.16 13.71 -2.27
CA ALA A 96 -0.44 14.16 -1.09
C ALA A 96 -0.01 12.98 -0.20
N MET A 97 1.19 13.10 0.36
CA MET A 97 1.70 12.21 1.40
C MET A 97 1.36 12.79 2.76
N PHE A 98 0.62 12.04 3.55
CA PHE A 98 0.22 12.43 4.90
C PHE A 98 1.03 11.66 5.94
N TYR A 99 1.56 12.41 6.92
CA TYR A 99 2.12 11.85 8.13
C TYR A 99 1.09 12.00 9.25
N LEU A 100 0.52 10.87 9.67
CA LEU A 100 -0.49 10.86 10.72
C LEU A 100 0.17 11.00 12.10
N THR A 101 -0.43 11.81 12.96
CA THR A 101 0.11 12.13 14.29
C THR A 101 0.26 10.86 15.14
N GLY A 102 1.46 10.68 15.72
CA GLY A 102 1.77 9.56 16.61
C GLY A 102 2.20 8.26 15.93
N GLN A 103 2.42 8.25 14.61
CA GLN A 103 2.87 7.06 13.87
C GLN A 103 4.32 7.19 13.41
N THR A 104 5.04 6.09 13.20
CA THR A 104 6.45 6.18 12.73
C THR A 104 6.49 6.36 11.23
N ARG A 105 7.42 7.22 10.77
CA ARG A 105 7.71 7.45 9.36
C ARG A 105 8.04 6.12 8.69
N LEU A 106 7.12 5.60 7.89
CA LEU A 106 7.45 4.54 6.95
C LEU A 106 8.56 5.09 6.04
N SER A 107 9.74 4.47 6.06
CA SER A 107 10.71 4.69 5.00
C SER A 107 9.98 4.32 3.71
N SER A 108 9.84 5.30 2.83
CA SER A 108 9.18 5.19 1.54
C SER A 108 9.64 3.94 0.78
N THR A 109 8.86 2.86 0.85
CA THR A 109 8.87 1.84 -0.18
C THR A 109 7.71 2.19 -1.10
N GLN A 110 8.04 2.86 -2.19
CA GLN A 110 7.12 3.08 -3.30
C GLN A 110 6.60 1.71 -3.77
N PHE A 111 5.30 1.47 -3.66
CA PHE A 111 4.66 0.50 -4.51
C PHE A 111 4.22 1.27 -5.77
N LEU A 112 4.86 0.92 -6.89
CA LEU A 112 4.35 1.19 -8.23
C LEU A 112 3.10 0.34 -8.49
#